data_AF-A0A836TFE8-F1
#
_entry.id   AF-A0A836TFE8-F1
#
_cell.length_a   1.000
_cell.length_b   1.000
_cell.length_c   1.000
_cell.angle_alpha   90.00
_cell.angle_beta   90.00
_cell.angle_gamma   90.00
#
_symmetry.space_group_name_H-M   'P 1'
#
loop_
_entity.id
_entity.type
_entity.pdbx_description
1 polymer ?
#
loop_
_entity_poly.entity_id
_entity_poly.type
_entity_poly.pdbx_seq_one_letter_code
_entity_poly.pdbx_strand_id
1 'polypeptide(L)'
;MSQNTNNYYLPAPSLWPLIASIALFMMAGGLAMDMNDIASGNYVLIAGALVFIYLLFGWFKEVITESLSGFYNKQVDSSFRWGMGWFIFSEVMFFAGFFGALFYIRTFTLKWISQSTIVWPDFAGTWPTSGPAATQALEAMAPWGLPAYNTLILLISGATLTYAHWGLMKDNRKQTIIGLALTVALGALFLYLQVHEYAEAAFTMDSGIYGSTFYMLTGFHGLHVTMGTIMLLIILFRVIKGHFSSKDHFGFEAVAWYWHFVDVVWLFLFVFVYWL
;
A
#
# COMPACT_ATOMS: atom_id res chain seq x y z
N MET A 1 12.64 19.02 -34.54
CA MET A 1 11.39 18.57 -35.19
C MET A 1 10.23 19.22 -34.47
N SER A 2 9.41 20.01 -35.17
CA SER A 2 8.20 20.60 -34.59
C SER A 2 7.21 19.48 -34.27
N GLN A 3 7.12 19.10 -32.99
CA GLN A 3 6.25 18.03 -32.52
C GLN A 3 4.79 18.43 -32.69
N ASN A 4 4.03 17.59 -33.39
CA ASN A 4 2.61 17.79 -33.65
C ASN A 4 1.82 17.50 -32.36
N THR A 5 1.42 18.54 -31.63
CA THR A 5 0.81 18.45 -30.29
C THR A 5 -0.55 17.73 -30.25
N ASN A 6 -1.13 17.42 -31.42
CA ASN A 6 -2.40 16.71 -31.56
C ASN A 6 -2.28 15.18 -31.57
N ASN A 7 -1.08 14.61 -31.68
CA ASN A 7 -0.92 13.15 -31.72
C ASN A 7 -0.59 12.61 -30.32
N TYR A 8 -1.02 11.38 -30.04
CA TYR A 8 -0.67 10.68 -28.81
C TYR A 8 0.85 10.52 -28.69
N TYR A 9 1.40 10.76 -27.50
CA TYR A 9 2.83 10.61 -27.27
C TYR A 9 3.24 9.13 -27.30
N LEU A 10 4.19 8.80 -28.17
CA LEU A 10 4.81 7.48 -28.24
C LEU A 10 6.23 7.59 -27.66
N PRO A 11 6.51 6.97 -26.49
CA PRO A 11 7.84 6.96 -25.92
C PRO A 11 8.86 6.29 -26.84
N ALA A 12 10.13 6.68 -26.70
CA ALA A 12 11.22 5.98 -27.36
C ALA A 12 11.39 4.56 -26.79
N PRO A 13 12.04 3.63 -27.51
CA PRO A 13 12.36 2.31 -26.97
C PRO A 13 13.14 2.43 -25.66
N SER A 14 12.66 1.76 -24.61
CA SER A 14 13.25 1.80 -23.27
C SER A 14 13.66 0.40 -22.80
N LEU A 15 14.75 0.34 -22.03
CA LEU A 15 15.26 -0.90 -21.45
C LEU A 15 14.59 -1.24 -20.11
N TRP A 16 13.84 -0.31 -19.50
CA TRP A 16 13.23 -0.53 -18.19
C TRP A 16 12.32 -1.75 -18.11
N PRO A 17 11.48 -2.09 -19.12
CA PRO A 17 10.69 -3.31 -19.08
C PRO A 17 11.52 -4.60 -18.98
N LEU A 18 12.68 -4.64 -19.66
CA LEU A 18 13.60 -5.77 -19.59
C LEU A 18 14.27 -5.86 -18.21
N ILE A 19 14.74 -4.72 -17.69
CA ILE A 19 15.35 -4.64 -16.35
C ILE A 19 14.33 -5.04 -15.28
N ALA A 20 13.06 -4.64 -15.43
CA ALA A 20 11.96 -5.06 -14.56
C ALA A 20 11.76 -6.57 -14.57
N SER A 21 11.74 -7.18 -15.76
CA SER A 21 11.60 -8.63 -15.90
C SER A 21 12.75 -9.38 -15.22
N ILE A 22 13.99 -8.89 -15.38
CA ILE A 22 15.17 -9.47 -14.71
C ILE A 22 15.07 -9.32 -13.19
N ALA A 23 14.74 -8.13 -12.69
CA ALA A 23 14.62 -7.86 -11.27
C ALA A 23 13.57 -8.76 -10.61
N LEU A 24 12.37 -8.85 -11.21
CA LEU A 24 11.28 -9.67 -10.71
C LEU A 24 11.62 -11.17 -10.77
N PHE A 25 12.29 -11.63 -11.83
CA PHE A 25 12.73 -13.02 -11.93
C PHE A 25 13.76 -13.37 -10.84
N MET A 26 14.73 -12.49 -10.60
CA MET A 26 15.71 -12.67 -9.53
C MET A 26 15.06 -12.65 -8.15
N MET A 27 14.12 -11.74 -7.90
CA MET A 27 13.42 -11.69 -6.62
C MET A 27 12.56 -12.94 -6.38
N ALA A 28 11.71 -13.32 -7.34
CA ALA A 28 10.85 -14.49 -7.20
C ALA A 28 11.67 -15.79 -7.13
N GLY A 29 12.68 -15.94 -7.99
CA GLY A 29 13.58 -17.09 -7.99
C GLY A 29 14.43 -17.17 -6.73
N GLY A 30 14.99 -16.03 -6.29
CA GLY A 30 15.78 -15.93 -5.05
C GLY A 30 14.97 -16.30 -3.81
N LEU A 31 13.73 -15.80 -3.71
CA LEU A 31 12.82 -16.18 -2.63
C LEU A 31 12.49 -17.69 -2.66
N ALA A 32 12.18 -18.23 -3.84
CA ALA A 32 11.91 -19.67 -3.97
C ALA A 32 13.12 -20.52 -3.57
N MET A 33 14.33 -20.10 -3.95
CA MET A 33 15.58 -20.75 -3.55
C MET A 33 15.79 -20.69 -2.03
N ASP A 34 15.56 -19.52 -1.42
CA ASP A 34 15.73 -19.31 0.02
C ASP A 34 14.76 -20.16 0.83
N MET A 35 13.48 -20.23 0.42
CA MET A 35 12.46 -21.09 1.03
C MET A 35 12.73 -22.60 0.88
N ASN A 36 13.66 -22.99 0.01
CA ASN A 36 14.08 -24.39 -0.20
C ASN A 36 15.52 -24.64 0.31
N ASP A 37 16.00 -23.82 1.24
CA ASP A 37 17.32 -23.96 1.89
C ASP A 37 18.52 -23.94 0.93
N ILE A 38 18.38 -23.31 -0.24
CA ILE A 38 19.49 -23.14 -1.19
C ILE A 38 20.33 -21.94 -0.75
N ALA A 39 21.60 -22.17 -0.40
CA ALA A 39 22.50 -21.16 0.18
C ALA A 39 22.65 -19.85 -0.63
N SER A 40 22.46 -19.89 -1.95
CA SER A 40 22.52 -18.71 -2.80
C SER A 40 21.21 -17.90 -2.88
N GLY A 41 20.11 -18.43 -2.35
CA GLY A 41 18.77 -17.84 -2.48
C GLY A 41 18.68 -16.40 -1.99
N ASN A 42 19.07 -16.15 -0.73
CA ASN A 42 19.08 -14.80 -0.15
C ASN A 42 19.94 -13.80 -0.97
N TYR A 43 21.12 -14.21 -1.45
CA TYR A 43 21.96 -13.33 -2.28
C TYR A 43 21.30 -12.96 -3.61
N VAL A 44 20.64 -13.92 -4.26
CA VAL A 44 19.90 -13.69 -5.51
C VAL A 44 18.69 -12.77 -5.25
N LEU A 45 17.98 -12.97 -4.14
CA LEU A 45 16.87 -12.12 -3.72
C LEU A 45 17.32 -10.67 -3.48
N ILE A 46 18.38 -10.46 -2.70
CA ILE A 46 18.94 -9.13 -2.42
C ILE A 46 19.42 -8.47 -3.72
N ALA A 47 20.14 -9.20 -4.57
CA ALA A 47 20.57 -8.67 -5.86
C ALA A 47 19.38 -8.25 -6.73
N GLY A 48 18.33 -9.07 -6.80
CA GLY A 48 17.08 -8.73 -7.49
C GLY A 48 16.42 -7.46 -6.93
N ALA A 49 16.35 -7.34 -5.60
CA ALA A 49 15.80 -6.16 -4.93
C ALA A 49 16.61 -4.88 -5.24
N LEU A 50 17.94 -4.95 -5.29
CA LEU A 50 18.79 -3.81 -5.67
C LEU A 50 18.56 -3.40 -7.13
N VAL A 51 18.42 -4.35 -8.06
CA VAL A 51 18.08 -4.07 -9.46
C VAL A 51 16.68 -3.46 -9.56
N PHE A 52 15.72 -3.94 -8.76
CA PHE A 52 14.37 -3.38 -8.71
C PHE A 52 14.36 -1.94 -8.19
N ILE A 53 15.14 -1.64 -7.14
CA ILE A 53 15.29 -0.27 -6.64
C ILE A 53 15.90 0.63 -7.72
N TYR A 54 16.98 0.19 -8.39
CA TYR A 54 17.59 0.92 -9.49
C TYR A 54 16.60 1.22 -10.62
N LEU A 55 15.80 0.22 -11.01
CA LEU A 55 14.70 0.36 -11.97
C LEU A 55 13.71 1.45 -11.55
N LEU A 56 13.21 1.44 -10.32
CA LEU A 56 12.23 2.42 -9.85
C LEU A 56 12.80 3.84 -9.96
N PHE A 57 14.02 4.08 -9.49
CA PHE A 57 14.66 5.39 -9.60
C PHE A 57 14.87 5.82 -11.06
N GLY A 58 15.32 4.91 -11.92
CA GLY A 58 15.61 5.19 -13.32
C GLY A 58 14.35 5.47 -14.14
N TRP A 59 13.36 4.59 -14.06
CA TRP A 59 12.13 4.69 -14.83
C TRP A 59 11.31 5.91 -14.41
N PHE A 60 11.10 6.13 -13.11
CA PHE A 60 10.35 7.31 -12.66
C PHE A 60 11.08 8.63 -12.99
N LYS A 61 12.42 8.66 -12.99
CA LYS A 61 13.17 9.84 -13.44
C LYS A 61 12.89 10.15 -14.91
N GLU A 62 12.84 9.14 -15.78
CA GLU A 62 12.53 9.32 -17.20
C GLU A 62 11.11 9.84 -17.39
N VAL A 63 10.12 9.23 -16.72
CA VAL A 63 8.71 9.70 -16.75
C VAL A 63 8.58 11.15 -16.26
N ILE A 64 9.29 11.53 -15.20
CA ILE A 64 9.31 12.92 -14.72
C ILE A 64 9.94 13.85 -15.76
N THR A 65 11.01 13.42 -16.43
CA THR A 65 11.70 14.22 -17.44
C THR A 65 10.82 14.45 -18.67
N GLU A 66 10.14 13.39 -19.14
CA GLU A 66 9.17 13.45 -20.25
C GLU A 66 7.95 14.32 -19.91
N SER A 67 7.47 14.24 -18.66
CA SER A 67 6.40 15.11 -18.16
C SER A 67 6.81 16.57 -18.22
N LEU A 68 8.05 16.90 -17.80
CA LEU A 68 8.56 18.28 -17.78
C LEU A 68 8.90 18.82 -19.17
N SER A 69 9.17 17.97 -20.16
CA SER A 69 9.43 18.41 -21.53
C SER A 69 8.17 18.81 -22.31
N GLY A 70 6.98 18.70 -21.69
CA GLY A 70 5.71 19.11 -22.29
C GLY A 70 5.21 18.17 -23.37
N PHE A 71 5.67 16.91 -23.39
CA PHE A 71 5.23 15.91 -24.37
C PHE A 71 3.81 15.37 -24.11
N TYR A 72 3.32 15.50 -22.87
CA TYR A 72 2.03 14.95 -22.49
C TYR A 72 0.90 15.91 -22.83
N ASN A 73 0.02 15.50 -23.74
CA ASN A 73 -1.21 16.21 -24.06
C ASN A 73 -2.39 15.67 -23.23
N LYS A 74 -3.58 16.26 -23.41
CA LYS A 74 -4.80 15.84 -22.69
C LYS A 74 -5.18 14.37 -22.90
N GLN A 75 -4.84 13.79 -24.06
CA GLN A 75 -5.14 12.39 -24.32
C GLN A 75 -4.23 11.48 -23.48
N VAL A 76 -2.95 11.80 -23.37
CA VAL A 76 -1.99 11.09 -22.52
C VAL A 76 -2.35 11.23 -21.04
N ASP A 77 -2.73 12.43 -20.59
CA ASP A 77 -3.23 12.67 -19.23
C ASP A 77 -4.46 11.79 -18.90
N SER A 78 -5.43 11.72 -19.81
CA SER A 78 -6.59 10.84 -19.67
C SER A 78 -6.19 9.36 -19.54
N SER A 79 -5.26 8.89 -20.37
CA SER A 79 -4.73 7.52 -20.27
C SER A 79 -4.08 7.25 -18.91
N PHE A 80 -3.30 8.19 -18.37
CA PHE A 80 -2.68 8.01 -17.06
C PHE A 80 -3.71 7.99 -15.93
N ARG A 81 -4.77 8.81 -16.01
CA ARG A 81 -5.88 8.80 -15.04
C ARG A 81 -6.62 7.47 -15.04
N TRP A 82 -6.95 6.94 -16.21
CA TRP A 82 -7.55 5.61 -16.33
C TRP A 82 -6.61 4.51 -15.85
N GLY A 83 -5.31 4.60 -16.17
CA GLY A 83 -4.30 3.68 -15.67
C GLY A 83 -4.24 3.65 -14.15
N MET A 84 -4.22 4.82 -13.51
CA MET A 84 -4.25 4.93 -12.04
C MET A 84 -5.56 4.40 -11.45
N GLY A 85 -6.69 4.71 -12.08
CA GLY A 85 -8.00 4.20 -11.65
C GLY A 85 -8.08 2.67 -11.68
N TRP A 86 -7.60 2.04 -12.76
CA TRP A 86 -7.56 0.58 -12.88
C TRP A 86 -6.56 -0.05 -11.91
N PHE A 87 -5.42 0.59 -11.68
CA PHE A 87 -4.45 0.16 -10.66
C PHE A 87 -5.07 0.18 -9.26
N ILE A 88 -5.69 1.28 -8.84
CA ILE A 88 -6.38 1.34 -7.53
C ILE A 88 -7.49 0.29 -7.45
N PHE A 89 -8.25 0.11 -8.54
CA PHE A 89 -9.30 -0.91 -8.57
C PHE A 89 -8.75 -2.33 -8.37
N SER A 90 -7.60 -2.67 -8.98
CA SER A 90 -6.97 -3.98 -8.73
C SER A 90 -6.51 -4.13 -7.28
N GLU A 91 -5.99 -3.07 -6.66
CA GLU A 91 -5.60 -3.10 -5.24
C GLU A 91 -6.82 -3.24 -4.31
N VAL A 92 -7.95 -2.61 -4.64
CA VAL A 92 -9.22 -2.82 -3.91
C VAL A 92 -9.65 -4.29 -3.99
N MET A 93 -9.57 -4.90 -5.17
CA MET A 93 -9.91 -6.33 -5.34
C MET A 93 -8.93 -7.26 -4.60
N PHE A 94 -7.65 -6.89 -4.53
CA PHE A 94 -6.66 -7.60 -3.73
C PHE A 94 -7.03 -7.62 -2.24
N PHE A 95 -7.37 -6.46 -1.65
CA PHE A 95 -7.85 -6.40 -0.27
C PHE A 95 -9.20 -7.11 -0.09
N ALA A 96 -10.11 -7.02 -1.07
CA ALA A 96 -11.39 -7.72 -1.02
C ALA A 96 -11.20 -9.25 -0.89
N GLY A 97 -10.14 -9.82 -1.48
CA GLY A 97 -9.77 -11.22 -1.29
C GLY A 97 -9.47 -11.56 0.18
N PHE A 98 -8.68 -10.73 0.87
CA PHE A 98 -8.36 -10.95 2.28
C PHE A 98 -9.55 -10.71 3.21
N PHE A 99 -10.34 -9.66 2.99
CA PHE A 99 -11.57 -9.43 3.75
C PHE A 99 -12.59 -10.53 3.50
N GLY A 100 -12.69 -11.04 2.26
CA GLY A 100 -13.51 -12.19 1.90
C GLY A 100 -13.07 -13.44 2.64
N ALA A 101 -11.77 -13.70 2.75
CA ALA A 101 -11.23 -14.80 3.55
C ALA A 101 -11.60 -14.65 5.04
N LEU A 102 -11.38 -13.47 5.63
CA LEU A 102 -11.75 -13.19 7.03
C LEU A 102 -13.24 -13.42 7.28
N PHE A 103 -14.10 -12.87 6.42
CA PHE A 103 -15.55 -13.03 6.49
C PHE A 103 -15.96 -14.50 6.39
N TYR A 104 -15.39 -15.22 5.43
CA TYR A 104 -15.70 -16.63 5.21
C TYR A 104 -15.32 -17.49 6.42
N ILE A 105 -14.15 -17.23 7.01
CA ILE A 105 -13.67 -17.91 8.21
C ILE A 105 -14.61 -17.65 9.39
N ARG A 106 -14.85 -16.37 9.72
CA ARG A 106 -15.65 -15.97 10.88
C ARG A 106 -17.11 -16.44 10.79
N THR A 107 -17.69 -16.42 9.60
CA THR A 107 -19.14 -16.64 9.42
C THR A 107 -19.48 -18.10 9.14
N PHE A 108 -18.66 -18.80 8.35
CA PHE A 108 -18.98 -20.15 7.88
C PHE A 108 -18.05 -21.20 8.45
N THR A 109 -16.74 -21.06 8.23
CA THR A 109 -15.76 -22.11 8.55
C THR A 109 -15.78 -22.48 10.03
N LEU A 110 -15.76 -21.50 10.94
CA LEU A 110 -15.74 -21.78 12.38
C LEU A 110 -16.97 -22.55 12.84
N LYS A 111 -18.16 -22.17 12.35
CA LYS A 111 -19.42 -22.85 12.65
C LYS A 111 -19.45 -24.28 12.12
N TRP A 112 -18.95 -24.51 10.92
CA TRP A 112 -18.91 -25.86 10.36
C TRP A 112 -17.95 -26.77 11.12
N ILE A 113 -16.80 -26.25 11.53
CA ILE A 113 -15.82 -27.02 12.30
C ILE A 113 -16.35 -27.32 13.71
N SER A 114 -16.97 -26.34 14.38
CA SER A 114 -17.52 -26.52 15.74
C SER A 114 -18.70 -27.49 15.81
N GLN A 115 -19.34 -27.78 14.67
CA GLN A 115 -20.43 -28.76 14.57
C GLN A 115 -19.94 -30.18 14.27
N SER A 116 -18.64 -30.36 13.99
CA SER A 116 -18.07 -31.68 13.69
C SER A 116 -17.84 -32.49 14.96
N THR A 117 -18.56 -33.60 15.10
CA THR A 117 -18.41 -34.53 16.24
C THR A 117 -17.22 -35.48 16.10
N ILE A 118 -16.47 -35.42 15.00
CA ILE A 118 -15.43 -36.40 14.66
C ILE A 118 -14.03 -35.82 14.80
N VAL A 119 -13.78 -34.62 14.26
CA VAL A 119 -12.41 -34.09 14.14
C VAL A 119 -12.04 -33.18 15.32
N TRP A 120 -12.99 -32.38 15.82
CA TRP A 120 -12.76 -31.44 16.94
C TRP A 120 -14.04 -31.28 17.80
N PRO A 121 -14.46 -32.32 18.53
CA PRO A 121 -15.76 -32.34 19.21
C PRO A 121 -15.93 -31.25 20.28
N ASP A 122 -14.83 -30.76 20.87
CA ASP A 122 -14.83 -29.75 21.94
C ASP A 122 -14.53 -28.33 21.43
N PHE A 123 -14.44 -28.12 20.11
CA PHE A 123 -14.11 -26.80 19.56
C PHE A 123 -15.31 -25.84 19.60
N ALA A 124 -15.18 -24.74 20.33
CA ALA A 124 -16.27 -23.79 20.54
C ALA A 124 -16.61 -22.92 19.31
N GLY A 125 -15.74 -22.82 18.30
CA GLY A 125 -16.00 -22.01 17.10
C GLY A 125 -16.08 -20.50 17.34
N THR A 126 -15.46 -19.99 18.41
CA THR A 126 -15.47 -18.58 18.76
C THR A 126 -14.43 -17.77 17.98
N TRP A 127 -14.60 -16.46 17.92
CA TRP A 127 -13.61 -15.52 17.41
C TRP A 127 -13.26 -14.49 18.50
N PRO A 128 -11.98 -14.13 18.71
CA PRO A 128 -10.78 -14.63 18.03
C PRO A 128 -10.44 -16.10 18.38
N THR A 129 -9.65 -16.76 17.52
CA THR A 129 -9.15 -18.13 17.77
C THR A 129 -7.90 -18.44 16.96
N SER A 130 -6.96 -19.20 17.53
CA SER A 130 -5.83 -19.80 16.79
C SER A 130 -6.24 -21.09 16.05
N GLY A 131 -7.48 -21.54 16.20
CA GLY A 131 -8.03 -22.74 15.60
C GLY A 131 -8.27 -23.88 16.60
N PRO A 132 -8.74 -25.05 16.13
CA PRO A 132 -9.19 -26.14 17.00
C PRO A 132 -8.10 -26.82 17.83
N ALA A 133 -6.84 -26.77 17.36
CA ALA A 133 -5.69 -27.32 18.08
C ALA A 133 -5.11 -26.35 19.12
N ALA A 134 -5.71 -25.16 19.29
CA ALA A 134 -5.22 -24.16 20.22
C ALA A 134 -5.43 -24.59 21.68
N THR A 135 -4.37 -24.49 22.48
CA THR A 135 -4.41 -24.80 23.91
C THR A 135 -4.61 -23.57 24.79
N GLN A 136 -4.47 -22.37 24.21
CA GLN A 136 -4.55 -21.09 24.91
C GLN A 136 -5.57 -20.18 24.22
N ALA A 137 -6.31 -19.43 25.03
CA ALA A 137 -7.19 -18.38 24.53
C ALA A 137 -6.34 -17.24 23.95
N LEU A 138 -6.71 -16.76 22.77
CA LEU A 138 -6.03 -15.64 22.12
C LEU A 138 -6.77 -14.35 22.48
N GLU A 139 -6.03 -13.35 22.95
CA GLU A 139 -6.57 -12.02 23.21
C GLU A 139 -6.38 -11.14 21.97
N ALA A 140 -7.49 -10.60 21.46
CA ALA A 140 -7.47 -9.69 20.32
C ALA A 140 -6.90 -8.32 20.74
N MET A 141 -6.28 -7.63 19.79
CA MET A 141 -5.86 -6.24 20.01
C MET A 141 -7.10 -5.37 20.22
N ALA A 142 -7.13 -4.59 21.30
CA ALA A 142 -8.27 -3.74 21.61
C ALA A 142 -8.41 -2.61 20.57
N PRO A 143 -9.62 -2.32 20.05
CA PRO A 143 -9.81 -1.29 19.03
C PRO A 143 -9.56 0.12 19.56
N TRP A 144 -9.80 0.35 20.86
CA TRP A 144 -9.60 1.64 21.51
C TRP A 144 -8.19 1.71 22.09
N GLY A 145 -7.45 2.75 21.71
CA GLY A 145 -6.01 2.86 22.00
C GLY A 145 -5.24 3.13 20.72
N LEU A 146 -4.14 2.40 20.50
CA LEU A 146 -3.28 2.55 19.32
C LEU A 146 -4.04 2.49 17.98
N PRO A 147 -4.96 1.52 17.72
CA PRO A 147 -5.70 1.48 16.46
C PRO A 147 -6.56 2.74 16.25
N ALA A 148 -7.24 3.22 17.29
CA ALA A 148 -8.06 4.42 17.21
C ALA A 148 -7.21 5.69 16.98
N TYR A 149 -6.02 5.79 17.59
CA TYR A 149 -5.09 6.89 17.31
C TYR A 149 -4.59 6.84 15.87
N ASN A 150 -4.23 5.67 15.36
CA ASN A 150 -3.84 5.47 13.96
C ASN A 150 -4.97 5.85 12.99
N THR A 151 -6.21 5.51 13.30
CA THR A 151 -7.38 5.96 12.54
C THR A 151 -7.49 7.48 12.50
N LEU A 152 -7.35 8.16 13.65
CA LEU A 152 -7.39 9.62 13.71
C LEU A 152 -6.24 10.25 12.90
N ILE A 153 -5.03 9.69 12.99
CA ILE A 153 -3.85 10.17 12.27
C ILE A 153 -4.07 10.11 10.75
N LEU A 154 -4.57 8.98 10.22
CA LEU A 154 -4.84 8.86 8.80
C LEU A 154 -5.94 9.82 8.33
N LEU A 155 -7.03 9.96 9.10
CA LEU A 155 -8.09 10.92 8.76
C LEU A 155 -7.58 12.37 8.73
N ILE A 156 -6.73 12.75 9.69
CA ILE A 156 -6.08 14.07 9.69
C ILE A 156 -5.14 14.20 8.48
N SER A 157 -4.42 13.13 8.12
CA SER A 157 -3.52 13.14 6.97
C SER A 157 -4.27 13.37 5.65
N GLY A 158 -5.45 12.78 5.47
CA GLY A 158 -6.32 13.03 4.32
C GLY A 158 -6.81 14.49 4.27
N ALA A 159 -7.10 15.08 5.43
CA ALA A 159 -7.46 16.49 5.52
C ALA A 159 -6.28 17.43 5.18
N THR A 160 -5.07 17.13 5.67
CA THR A 160 -3.87 17.93 5.34
C THR A 160 -3.47 17.80 3.87
N LEU A 161 -3.69 16.64 3.26
CA LEU A 161 -3.48 16.40 1.85
C LEU A 161 -4.48 17.20 0.98
N THR A 162 -5.75 17.20 1.37
CA THR A 162 -6.80 18.01 0.72
C THR A 162 -6.46 19.50 0.82
N TYR A 163 -6.00 19.95 1.99
CA TYR A 163 -5.52 21.32 2.18
C TYR A 163 -4.33 21.66 1.27
N ALA A 164 -3.40 20.72 1.06
CA ALA A 164 -2.29 20.89 0.13
C ALA A 164 -2.76 20.99 -1.33
N HIS A 165 -3.74 20.16 -1.71
CA HIS A 165 -4.31 20.15 -3.05
C HIS A 165 -4.98 21.48 -3.38
N TRP A 166 -5.77 22.05 -2.45
CA TRP A 166 -6.36 23.38 -2.62
C TRP A 166 -5.29 24.48 -2.75
N GLY A 167 -4.17 24.35 -2.04
CA GLY A 167 -3.02 25.23 -2.23
C GLY A 167 -2.48 25.15 -3.66
N LEU A 168 -2.37 23.94 -4.21
CA LEU A 168 -1.82 23.71 -5.55
C LEU A 168 -2.73 24.28 -6.63
N MET A 169 -4.05 24.06 -6.51
CA MET A 169 -5.04 24.62 -7.43
C MET A 169 -5.07 26.16 -7.44
N LYS A 170 -4.66 26.80 -6.34
CA LYS A 170 -4.57 28.27 -6.20
C LYS A 170 -3.17 28.81 -6.47
N ASP A 171 -2.25 27.98 -6.99
CA ASP A 171 -0.83 28.28 -7.16
C ASP A 171 -0.14 28.78 -5.87
N ASN A 172 -0.71 28.47 -4.70
CA ASN A 172 -0.15 28.77 -3.39
C ASN A 172 0.81 27.66 -2.96
N ARG A 173 2.03 27.74 -3.50
CA ARG A 173 3.07 26.75 -3.29
C ARG A 173 3.46 26.54 -1.82
N LYS A 174 3.46 27.61 -1.00
CA LYS A 174 3.78 27.51 0.43
C LYS A 174 2.74 26.64 1.15
N GLN A 175 1.46 26.86 0.86
CA GLN A 175 0.37 26.05 1.40
C GLN A 175 0.51 24.58 0.99
N THR A 176 0.77 24.31 -0.29
CA THR A 176 0.97 22.93 -0.80
C THR A 176 2.11 22.23 -0.07
N ILE A 177 3.26 22.89 0.08
CA ILE A 177 4.44 22.33 0.76
C ILE A 177 4.11 22.00 2.22
N ILE A 178 3.48 22.92 2.95
CA ILE A 178 3.13 22.71 4.37
C ILE A 178 2.14 21.54 4.50
N GLY A 179 1.07 21.53 3.71
CA GLY A 179 0.08 20.45 3.78
C GLY A 179 0.66 19.08 3.42
N LEU A 180 1.51 18.98 2.39
CA LEU A 180 2.18 17.71 2.07
C LEU A 180 3.18 17.29 3.15
N ALA A 181 3.98 18.22 3.68
CA ALA A 181 4.96 17.89 4.72
C ALA A 181 4.27 17.33 5.98
N LEU A 182 3.13 17.92 6.36
CA LEU A 182 2.30 17.39 7.44
C LEU A 182 1.74 16.00 7.11
N THR A 183 1.23 15.80 5.89
CA THR A 183 0.71 14.50 5.44
C THR A 183 1.79 13.41 5.51
N VAL A 184 3.00 13.70 5.01
CA VAL A 184 4.15 12.78 5.06
C VAL A 184 4.54 12.48 6.51
N ALA A 185 4.58 13.49 7.38
CA ALA A 185 4.90 13.30 8.79
C ALA A 185 3.86 12.42 9.51
N LEU A 186 2.57 12.62 9.22
CA LEU A 186 1.48 11.80 9.76
C LEU A 186 1.55 10.35 9.23
N GLY A 187 1.86 10.15 7.95
CA GLY A 187 2.10 8.82 7.38
C GLY A 187 3.27 8.09 8.06
N ALA A 188 4.39 8.78 8.29
CA ALA A 188 5.53 8.24 9.02
C ALA A 188 5.18 7.91 10.48
N LEU A 189 4.38 8.77 11.14
CA LEU A 189 3.92 8.54 12.50
C LEU A 189 3.01 7.31 12.59
N PHE A 190 2.07 7.15 11.65
CA PHE A 190 1.24 5.95 11.56
C PHE A 190 2.09 4.69 11.45
N LEU A 191 3.10 4.67 10.57
CA LEU A 191 3.97 3.50 10.39
C LEU A 191 4.76 3.19 11.66
N TYR A 192 5.26 4.21 12.36
CA TYR A 192 5.93 4.03 13.64
C TYR A 192 5.01 3.37 14.68
N LEU A 193 3.78 3.89 14.82
CA LEU A 193 2.81 3.33 15.76
C LEU A 193 2.36 1.92 15.37
N GLN A 194 2.26 1.62 14.07
CA GLN A 194 1.95 0.28 13.58
C GLN A 194 3.04 -0.74 13.93
N VAL A 195 4.32 -0.36 13.80
CA VAL A 195 5.44 -1.21 14.23
C VAL A 195 5.43 -1.40 15.75
N HIS A 196 5.11 -0.35 16.50
CA HIS A 196 4.98 -0.43 17.95
C HIS A 196 3.87 -1.39 18.38
N GLU A 197 2.69 -1.32 17.73
CA GLU A 197 1.59 -2.26 17.94
C GLU A 197 2.02 -3.71 17.67
N TYR A 198 2.75 -3.96 16.58
CA TYR A 198 3.24 -5.31 16.27
C TYR A 198 4.22 -5.85 17.32
N ALA A 199 4.94 -4.98 18.01
CA ALA A 199 5.85 -5.36 19.09
C ALA A 199 5.13 -5.63 20.42
N GLU A 200 3.95 -5.02 20.64
CA GLU A 200 3.15 -5.19 21.86
C GLU A 200 2.07 -6.28 21.75
N ALA A 201 1.77 -6.75 20.54
CA ALA A 201 0.77 -7.78 20.31
C ALA A 201 1.11 -9.09 21.05
N ALA A 202 0.13 -9.64 21.78
CA ALA A 202 0.25 -10.92 22.48
C ALA A 202 0.19 -12.16 21.55
N PHE A 203 0.12 -11.94 20.24
CA PHE A 203 0.04 -12.97 19.22
C PHE A 203 0.99 -12.63 18.06
N THR A 204 1.38 -13.65 17.31
CA THR A 204 2.28 -13.55 16.15
C THR A 204 1.58 -13.98 14.87
N MET A 205 2.26 -13.85 13.72
CA MET A 205 1.76 -14.37 12.45
C MET A 205 1.47 -15.88 12.49
N ASP A 206 2.21 -16.62 13.33
CA ASP A 206 2.07 -18.08 13.51
C ASP A 206 1.01 -18.46 14.56
N SER A 207 0.31 -17.48 15.15
CA SER A 207 -0.76 -17.71 16.13
C SER A 207 -2.08 -18.15 15.48
N GLY A 208 -1.98 -19.07 14.52
CA GLY A 208 -3.10 -19.67 13.82
C GLY A 208 -3.86 -18.69 12.93
N ILE A 209 -5.16 -18.94 12.77
CA ILE A 209 -5.97 -18.23 11.77
C ILE A 209 -6.21 -16.76 12.13
N TYR A 210 -6.36 -16.43 13.42
CA TYR A 210 -6.46 -15.03 13.84
C TYR A 210 -5.17 -14.26 13.54
N GLY A 211 -4.02 -14.75 14.01
CA GLY A 211 -2.73 -14.09 13.81
C GLY A 211 -2.40 -13.91 12.33
N SER A 212 -2.50 -14.98 11.54
CA SER A 212 -2.23 -14.92 10.09
C SER A 212 -3.15 -13.95 9.35
N THR A 213 -4.47 -13.97 9.60
CA THR A 213 -5.39 -13.03 8.94
C THR A 213 -5.15 -11.59 9.37
N PHE A 214 -4.88 -11.34 10.67
CA PHE A 214 -4.52 -10.03 11.19
C PHE A 214 -3.29 -9.48 10.48
N TYR A 215 -2.14 -10.17 10.60
CA TYR A 215 -0.86 -9.69 10.07
C TYR A 215 -0.84 -9.59 8.54
N MET A 216 -1.58 -10.43 7.82
CA MET A 216 -1.69 -10.32 6.36
C MET A 216 -2.48 -9.07 5.96
N LEU A 217 -3.65 -8.85 6.57
CA LEU A 217 -4.51 -7.69 6.28
C LEU A 217 -3.82 -6.37 6.66
N THR A 218 -3.34 -6.26 7.90
CA THR A 218 -2.69 -5.03 8.39
C THR A 218 -1.28 -4.86 7.82
N GLY A 219 -0.56 -5.95 7.55
CA GLY A 219 0.79 -5.92 6.99
C GLY A 219 0.81 -5.47 5.53
N PHE A 220 -0.07 -6.01 4.68
CA PHE A 220 -0.20 -5.49 3.31
C PHE A 220 -0.64 -4.04 3.31
N HIS A 221 -1.57 -3.65 4.18
CA HIS A 221 -1.94 -2.26 4.32
C HIS A 221 -0.75 -1.38 4.75
N GLY A 222 0.03 -1.79 5.74
CA GLY A 222 1.26 -1.09 6.16
C GLY A 222 2.28 -0.95 5.03
N LEU A 223 2.41 -1.96 4.16
CA LEU A 223 3.23 -1.87 2.94
C LEU A 223 2.68 -0.79 1.99
N HIS A 224 1.36 -0.72 1.80
CA HIS A 224 0.72 0.32 0.99
C HIS A 224 0.91 1.72 1.58
N VAL A 225 0.77 1.89 2.91
CA VAL A 225 1.04 3.17 3.59
C VAL A 225 2.51 3.56 3.42
N THR A 226 3.44 2.61 3.49
CA THR A 226 4.87 2.84 3.26
C THR A 226 5.12 3.35 1.83
N MET A 227 4.59 2.65 0.83
CA MET A 227 4.70 3.08 -0.57
C MET A 227 4.05 4.45 -0.81
N GLY A 228 2.85 4.67 -0.26
CA GLY A 228 2.16 5.95 -0.31
C GLY A 228 2.96 7.10 0.31
N THR A 229 3.60 6.85 1.46
CA THR A 229 4.41 7.86 2.17
C THR A 229 5.66 8.22 1.36
N ILE A 230 6.32 7.22 0.76
CA ILE A 230 7.47 7.44 -0.15
C ILE A 230 7.02 8.23 -1.38
N MET A 231 5.90 7.87 -2.00
CA MET A 231 5.35 8.60 -3.14
C MET A 231 5.03 10.05 -2.78
N LEU A 232 4.35 10.30 -1.65
CA LEU A 232 4.07 11.65 -1.15
C LEU A 232 5.35 12.45 -0.89
N LEU A 233 6.39 11.83 -0.33
CA LEU A 233 7.68 12.47 -0.13
C LEU A 233 8.34 12.86 -1.46
N ILE A 234 8.25 12.01 -2.49
CA ILE A 234 8.72 12.33 -3.84
C ILE A 234 7.91 13.50 -4.43
N ILE A 235 6.57 13.51 -4.28
CA ILE A 235 5.72 14.62 -4.72
C ILE A 235 6.08 15.90 -3.97
N LEU A 236 6.35 15.86 -2.67
CA LEU A 236 6.80 17.00 -1.87
C LEU A 236 8.08 17.61 -2.46
N PHE A 237 9.09 16.78 -2.76
CA PHE A 237 10.32 17.26 -3.38
C PHE A 237 10.07 17.86 -4.77
N ARG A 238 9.17 17.28 -5.57
CA ARG A 238 8.78 17.83 -6.88
C ARG A 238 8.06 19.17 -6.75
N VAL A 239 7.19 19.35 -5.75
CA VAL A 239 6.56 20.65 -5.44
C VAL A 239 7.64 21.66 -5.03
N ILE A 240 8.60 21.29 -4.19
CA ILE A 240 9.74 22.13 -3.75
C ILE A 240 10.70 22.47 -4.91
N LYS A 241 10.72 21.69 -5.99
CA LYS A 241 11.42 22.03 -7.24
C LYS A 241 10.57 22.79 -8.26
N GLY A 242 9.25 22.87 -8.05
CA GLY A 242 8.35 23.66 -8.90
C GLY A 242 7.92 22.90 -10.15
N HIS A 243 7.90 21.57 -10.09
CA HIS A 243 7.54 20.70 -11.21
C HIS A 243 6.03 20.63 -11.50
N PHE A 244 5.21 21.35 -10.73
CA PHE A 244 3.75 21.29 -10.83
C PHE A 244 3.17 22.70 -10.93
N SER A 245 2.03 22.80 -11.62
CA SER A 245 1.23 24.03 -11.74
C SER A 245 -0.23 23.73 -11.44
N SER A 246 -1.06 24.75 -11.23
CA SER A 246 -2.51 24.61 -11.09
C SER A 246 -3.22 23.94 -12.27
N LYS A 247 -2.55 23.75 -13.41
CA LYS A 247 -3.12 23.10 -14.61
C LYS A 247 -2.51 21.74 -14.93
N ASP A 248 -1.28 21.50 -14.50
CA ASP A 248 -0.55 20.26 -14.77
C ASP A 248 0.09 19.74 -13.47
N HIS A 249 -0.60 18.77 -12.88
CA HIS A 249 -0.26 18.17 -11.60
C HIS A 249 -0.82 16.74 -11.45
N PHE A 250 -0.97 15.99 -12.54
CA PHE A 250 -1.49 14.62 -12.48
C PHE A 250 -0.71 13.74 -11.51
N GLY A 251 0.62 13.84 -11.48
CA GLY A 251 1.45 13.07 -10.54
C GLY A 251 1.11 13.34 -9.07
N PHE A 252 0.68 14.56 -8.73
CA PHE A 252 0.17 14.87 -7.40
C PHE A 252 -1.19 14.19 -7.18
N GLU A 253 -2.12 14.33 -8.12
CA GLU A 253 -3.48 13.78 -7.99
C GLU A 253 -3.47 12.25 -7.91
N ALA A 254 -2.65 11.57 -8.71
CA ALA A 254 -2.51 10.13 -8.68
C ALA A 254 -2.07 9.64 -7.29
N VAL A 255 -1.05 10.27 -6.71
CA VAL A 255 -0.58 9.92 -5.35
C VAL A 255 -1.62 10.30 -4.31
N ALA A 256 -2.38 11.38 -4.51
CA ALA A 256 -3.47 11.73 -3.60
C ALA A 256 -4.63 10.73 -3.65
N TRP A 257 -5.00 10.23 -4.84
CA TRP A 257 -5.99 9.17 -4.99
C TRP A 257 -5.53 7.89 -4.29
N TYR A 258 -4.25 7.52 -4.45
CA TYR A 258 -3.67 6.38 -3.76
C TYR A 258 -3.72 6.55 -2.24
N TRP A 259 -3.37 7.74 -1.73
CA TRP A 259 -3.39 8.00 -0.29
C TRP A 259 -4.79 7.87 0.31
N HIS A 260 -5.81 8.43 -0.35
CA HIS A 260 -7.19 8.26 0.09
C HIS A 260 -7.70 6.81 -0.03
N PHE A 261 -7.24 6.06 -1.03
CA PHE A 261 -7.48 4.62 -1.10
C PHE A 261 -6.93 3.91 0.15
N VAL A 262 -5.71 4.23 0.54
CA VAL A 262 -5.09 3.71 1.77
C VAL A 262 -5.94 4.09 3.00
N ASP A 263 -6.34 5.36 3.14
CA ASP A 263 -7.22 5.80 4.25
C ASP A 263 -8.50 4.96 4.33
N VAL A 264 -9.16 4.73 3.20
CA VAL A 264 -10.41 3.95 3.14
C VAL A 264 -10.17 2.50 3.54
N VAL A 265 -9.13 1.84 3.02
CA VAL A 265 -8.81 0.45 3.41
C VAL A 265 -8.55 0.35 4.91
N TRP A 266 -7.88 1.32 5.53
CA TRP A 266 -7.69 1.35 6.98
C TRP A 266 -9.00 1.41 7.75
N LEU A 267 -9.97 2.20 7.31
CA LEU A 267 -11.28 2.25 7.97
C LEU A 267 -11.99 0.90 7.94
N PHE A 268 -11.89 0.16 6.84
CA PHE A 268 -12.38 -1.22 6.76
C PHE A 268 -11.62 -2.14 7.71
N LEU A 269 -10.28 -2.02 7.80
CA LEU A 269 -9.48 -2.78 8.76
C LEU A 269 -9.90 -2.48 10.20
N PHE A 270 -10.02 -1.21 10.57
CA PHE A 270 -10.44 -0.79 11.90
C PHE A 270 -11.78 -1.42 12.30
N VAL A 271 -12.77 -1.38 11.40
CA VAL A 271 -14.09 -1.97 11.66
C VAL A 271 -14.04 -3.49 11.73
N PHE A 272 -13.49 -4.16 10.71
CA PHE A 272 -13.64 -5.61 10.57
C PHE A 272 -12.57 -6.44 11.28
N VAL A 273 -11.40 -5.88 11.54
CA VAL A 273 -10.28 -6.59 12.18
C VAL A 273 -10.21 -6.26 13.68
N TYR A 274 -10.35 -4.98 14.04
CA TYR A 274 -10.16 -4.52 15.41
C TYR A 274 -11.46 -4.40 16.22
N TRP A 275 -12.52 -3.87 15.62
CA TRP A 275 -13.77 -3.62 16.35
C TRP A 275 -14.66 -4.87 16.42
N LEU A 276 -15.00 -5.44 15.27
CA LEU A 276 -15.87 -6.62 15.15
C LEU A 276 -15.10 -7.92 15.35
#